data_AF-A0AAD1K9T2-F1
#
_entry.id   AF-A0AAD1K9T2-F1
#
_cell.length_a   1.000
_cell.length_b   1.000
_cell.length_c   1.000
_cell.angle_alpha   90.00
_cell.angle_beta   90.00
_cell.angle_gamma   90.00
#
_symmetry.space_group_name_H-M   'P 1'
#
loop_
_entity.id
_entity.type
_entity.pdbx_description
1 polymer ?
#
loop_
_entity_poly.entity_id
_entity_poly.type
_entity_poly.pdbx_seq_one_letter_code
_entity_poly.pdbx_strand_id
1 'polypeptide(L)' 'MGLVRTFPNAETVVSGDLIQWADFIFVMEKSHKIKVAKKFKELLKGKKLVCLDIPDNYQRMDPALVTLLKNKVAQHVRLS' A
#
# COMPACT_ATOMS: atom_id res chain seq x y z
N MET A 1 4.49 -6.70 7.58
CA MET A 1 3.55 -6.10 6.61
C MET A 1 2.93 -4.86 7.25
N GLY A 2 3.61 -3.71 7.15
CA GLY A 2 3.17 -2.46 7.76
C GLY A 2 2.18 -1.73 6.84
N LEU A 3 1.06 -1.27 7.38
CA LEU A 3 0.10 -0.45 6.65
C LEU A 3 0.57 1.00 6.69
N VAL A 4 1.06 1.54 5.56
CA VAL A 4 1.54 2.93 5.48
C VAL A 4 0.51 3.75 4.69
N ARG A 5 -0.01 4.84 5.26
CA ARG A 5 -1.01 5.71 4.61
C ARG A 5 -0.39 7.04 4.16
N THR A 6 -0.97 7.65 3.12
CA THR A 6 -0.37 8.76 2.35
C THR A 6 -0.74 10.17 2.83
N PHE A 7 -1.43 10.32 3.95
CA PHE A 7 -1.91 11.62 4.46
C PHE A 7 -1.02 12.15 5.59
N PRO A 8 -0.89 13.48 5.75
CA PRO A 8 -0.06 14.08 6.81
C PRO A 8 -0.55 13.78 8.23
N ASN A 9 -1.83 13.40 8.39
CA ASN A 9 -2.43 13.04 9.68
C ASN A 9 -2.47 11.51 9.90
N ALA A 10 -1.69 10.75 9.12
CA ALA A 10 -1.52 9.32 9.36
C ALA A 10 -0.56 9.09 10.54
N GLU A 11 -0.85 8.06 11.35
CA GLU A 11 0.02 7.60 12.44
C GLU A 11 1.47 7.33 11.97
N THR A 12 1.65 7.01 10.68
CA THR A 12 2.93 7.03 10.00
C THR A 12 2.75 7.46 8.54
N VAL A 13 3.43 8.54 8.14
CA VAL A 13 3.44 9.06 6.78
C VAL A 13 4.42 8.24 5.92
N VAL A 14 4.05 7.93 4.67
CA VAL A 14 4.99 7.31 3.72
C VAL A 14 6.25 8.17 3.55
N SER A 15 7.40 7.60 3.90
CA SER A 15 8.75 8.16 3.76
C SER A 15 9.56 7.46 2.67
N GLY A 16 10.67 8.07 2.26
CA GLY A 16 11.58 7.49 1.27
C GLY A 16 12.21 6.18 1.75
N ASP A 17 12.61 6.09 3.01
CA ASP A 17 13.20 4.89 3.63
C ASP A 17 12.24 3.70 3.57
N LEU A 18 10.96 3.91 3.84
CA LEU A 18 9.93 2.86 3.73
C LEU A 18 9.81 2.35 2.28
N ILE A 19 9.89 3.25 1.30
CA ILE A 19 9.87 2.86 -0.12
C ILE A 19 11.15 2.10 -0.48
N GLN A 20 12.31 2.54 -0.02
CA GLN A 20 13.60 1.91 -0.31
C GLN A 20 13.67 0.48 0.25
N TRP A 21 13.17 0.25 1.46
CA TRP A 21 13.18 -1.07 2.08
C TRP A 21 12.16 -2.04 1.46
N ALA A 22 11.05 -1.54 0.91
CA ALA A 22 9.98 -2.40 0.40
C ALA A 22 10.28 -3.01 -0.98
N ASP A 23 10.09 -4.32 -1.12
CA ASP A 23 10.04 -5.01 -2.43
C ASP A 23 8.67 -4.83 -3.10
N PHE A 24 7.61 -4.86 -2.28
CA PHE A 24 6.21 -4.71 -2.68
C PHE A 24 5.55 -3.58 -1.89
N ILE A 25 4.85 -2.71 -2.62
CA ILE A 25 4.13 -1.57 -2.07
C ILE A 25 2.68 -1.68 -2.51
N PHE A 26 1.79 -1.91 -1.56
CA PHE A 26 0.36 -1.99 -1.79
C PHE A 26 -0.32 -0.71 -1.33
N VAL A 27 -1.18 -0.15 -2.16
CA VAL A 27 -2.03 0.99 -1.83
C VAL A 27 -3.49 0.62 -2.03
N MET A 28 -4.37 1.17 -1.20
CA MET A 28 -5.81 0.86 -1.26
C MET A 28 -6.45 1.41 -2.55
N GLU A 29 -6.18 2.67 -2.88
CA GLU A 29 -6.90 3.41 -3.92
C GLU A 29 -5.95 3.96 -4.99
N LYS A 30 -6.51 4.23 -6.18
CA LYS A 30 -5.78 4.80 -7.33
C LYS A 30 -5.16 6.15 -7.00
N SER A 31 -5.86 6.98 -6.22
CA SER A 31 -5.38 8.28 -5.75
C SER A 31 -4.09 8.16 -4.95
N HIS A 32 -4.00 7.16 -4.06
CA HIS A 32 -2.79 6.84 -3.29
C HIS A 32 -1.65 6.40 -4.20
N LYS A 33 -1.94 5.54 -5.20
CA LYS A 33 -0.93 5.11 -6.19
C LYS A 33 -0.32 6.30 -6.92
N ILE A 34 -1.15 7.23 -7.40
CA ILE A 34 -0.70 8.43 -8.11
C ILE A 34 0.18 9.30 -7.21
N LYS A 35 -0.22 9.53 -5.95
CA LYS A 35 0.56 10.33 -4.99
C LYS A 35 1.93 9.69 -4.72
N VAL A 36 1.98 8.38 -4.47
CA VAL A 36 3.23 7.65 -4.21
C VAL A 36 4.13 7.65 -5.46
N ALA A 37 3.56 7.34 -6.63
CA ALA A 37 4.31 7.33 -7.89
C ALA A 37 4.90 8.69 -8.24
N LYS A 38 4.16 9.78 -7.99
CA LYS A 38 4.63 11.15 -8.23
C LYS A 38 5.74 11.53 -7.25
N LYS A 39 5.56 11.23 -5.95
CA LYS A 39 6.49 11.67 -4.90
C LYS A 39 7.79 10.86 -4.86
N PHE A 40 7.75 9.57 -5.18
CA PHE A 40 8.88 8.65 -5.00
C PHE A 40 9.32 7.96 -6.30
N LYS A 41 9.09 8.60 -7.45
CA LYS A 41 9.34 8.05 -8.79
C LYS A 41 10.69 7.33 -8.92
N GLU A 42 11.75 7.94 -8.39
CA GLU A 42 13.11 7.38 -8.49
C GLU A 42 13.32 6.16 -7.59
N LEU A 43 12.80 6.22 -6.37
CA LEU A 43 12.90 5.13 -5.39
C LEU A 43 12.06 3.91 -5.79
N LEU A 44 11.05 4.10 -6.64
CA LEU A 44 10.18 3.03 -7.14
C LEU A 44 10.78 2.23 -8.30
N LYS A 45 11.94 2.62 -8.84
CA LYS A 45 12.60 1.87 -9.92
C LYS A 45 12.87 0.43 -9.45
N GLY A 46 12.39 -0.55 -10.22
CA GLY A 46 12.53 -1.97 -9.89
C GLY A 46 11.60 -2.50 -8.79
N LYS A 47 10.73 -1.66 -8.20
CA LYS A 47 9.79 -2.06 -7.14
C LYS A 47 8.38 -2.26 -7.67
N LYS A 48 7.60 -3.12 -7.01
CA LYS A 48 6.20 -3.35 -7.39
C LYS A 48 5.25 -2.45 -6.59
N LEU A 49 4.66 -1.46 -7.27
CA LEU A 49 3.60 -0.60 -6.73
C LEU A 49 2.22 -1.04 -7.26
N VAL A 50 1.42 -1.64 -6.39
CA VAL A 50 0.12 -2.27 -6.71
C VAL A 50 -1.02 -1.52 -6.03
N CYS A 51 -2.07 -1.21 -6.79
CA CYS A 51 -3.32 -0.70 -6.23
C CYS A 51 -4.30 -1.86 -6.03
N LEU A 52 -4.85 -1.99 -4.84
CA LEU A 52 -5.80 -3.06 -4.50
C LEU A 52 -7.25 -2.73 -4.90
N ASP A 53 -7.53 -1.47 -5.24
CA ASP A 53 -8.87 -0.98 -5.61
C ASP A 53 -9.88 -1.27 -4.48
N ILE A 54 -9.48 -0.90 -3.26
CA ILE A 54 -10.27 -1.01 -2.03
C ILE A 54 -10.62 0.41 -1.58
N PRO A 55 -11.91 0.76 -1.45
CA PRO A 55 -12.31 2.07 -0.95
C PRO A 55 -12.06 2.21 0.57
N ASP A 56 -11.86 3.45 1.05
CA ASP A 56 -11.70 3.78 2.48
C ASP A 56 -13.06 3.86 3.20
N ASN A 57 -13.86 2.79 3.12
CA ASN A 57 -15.17 2.70 3.77
C ASN A 57 -15.24 1.60 4.85
N TYR A 58 -14.07 1.09 5.28
CA TYR A 58 -13.95 0.06 6.30
C TYR A 58 -13.45 0.65 7.61
N GLN A 59 -13.95 0.13 8.72
CA GLN A 59 -13.39 0.42 10.03
C GLN A 59 -12.01 -0.23 10.19
N ARG A 60 -11.20 0.32 11.09
CA ARG A 60 -9.90 -0.27 11.43
C ARG A 60 -10.11 -1.70 11.96
N MET A 61 -9.41 -2.66 11.37
CA MET A 61 -9.51 -4.10 11.69
C MET A 61 -10.87 -4.75 11.39
N ASP A 62 -11.68 -4.16 10.52
CA ASP A 62 -12.91 -4.79 10.04
C ASP A 62 -12.62 -6.20 9.46
N PRO A 63 -13.29 -7.26 9.94
CA PRO A 63 -13.06 -8.63 9.45
C PRO A 63 -13.25 -8.79 7.92
N ALA A 64 -14.17 -8.03 7.32
CA ALA A 64 -14.39 -8.04 5.88
C ALA A 64 -13.19 -7.45 5.14
N LEU A 65 -12.61 -6.35 5.65
CA LEU A 65 -11.39 -5.76 5.12
C LEU A 65 -10.21 -6.73 5.22
N VAL A 66 -10.03 -7.39 6.36
CA VAL A 66 -8.95 -8.36 6.57
C VAL A 66 -9.05 -9.50 5.56
N THR A 67 -10.26 -10.02 5.33
CA THR A 67 -10.50 -11.09 4.35
C THR A 67 -10.20 -10.63 2.93
N LEU A 68 -10.67 -9.44 2.55
CA LEU A 68 -10.43 -8.85 1.24
C LEU A 68 -8.93 -8.63 0.97
N LEU A 69 -8.19 -8.13 1.97
CA LEU A 69 -6.74 -7.92 1.89
C LEU A 69 -5.99 -9.23 1.70
N LYS A 70 -6.32 -10.28 2.48
CA LYS A 70 -5.68 -11.60 2.33
C LYS A 70 -5.84 -12.13 0.91
N ASN A 71 -7.04 -12.07 0.36
CA ASN A 71 -7.33 -12.56 -1.00
C ASN A 71 -6.59 -11.76 -2.08
N LYS A 72 -6.63 -10.43 -2.03
CA LYS A 72 -5.99 -9.59 -3.05
C LYS A 72 -4.47 -9.59 -2.96
N VAL A 73 -3.90 -9.59 -1.75
CA VAL A 73 -2.44 -9.60 -1.55
C VAL A 73 -1.84 -10.94 -1.98
N ALA A 74 -2.51 -12.07 -1.68
CA ALA A 74 -2.04 -13.41 -2.07
C ALA A 74 -1.89 -13.59 -3.59
N GLN A 75 -2.60 -12.82 -4.41
CA GLN A 75 -2.43 -12.83 -5.87
C GLN A 75 -1.11 -12.20 -6.34
N HIS A 76 -0.46 -11.42 -5.49
CA HIS A 76 0.73 -10.63 -5.84
C HIS A 76 2.00 -11.13 -5.15
N VAL A 77 1.86 -11.75 -3.98
CA VAL A 77 2.96 -12.38 -3.25
C VAL A 77 2.71 -13.88 -3.17
N ARG A 78 3.67 -14.69 -3.62
CA ARG A 78 3.72 -16.09 -3.23
C ARG A 78 4.18 -16.14 -1.79
N LEU A 79 3.24 -16.32 -0.86
CA LEU A 79 3.58 -16.71 0.50
C LEU A 79 4.10 -18.16 0.38
N SER A 80 5.42 -18.30 0.33
CA SER A 80 6.11 -19.60 0.43
C SER A 80 6.46 -19.86 1.88
#